data_AF-A0A2E6EDV7-F1
#
_entry.id   AF-A0A2E6EDV7-F1
#
_cell.length_a   1.000
_cell.length_b   1.000
_cell.length_c   1.000
_cell.angle_alpha   90.00
_cell.angle_beta   90.00
_cell.angle_gamma   90.00
#
_symmetry.space_group_name_H-M   'P 1'
#
loop_
_entity.id
_entity.type
_entity.pdbx_description
1 polymer ?
#
loop_
_entity_poly.entity_id
_entity_poly.type
_entity_poly.pdbx_seq_one_letter_code
_entity_poly.pdbx_strand_id
1 'polypeptide(L)'
;EEGQPNLPALLQLDNCKRINITGSQFINGLVGIAASSTHHSLISSNTIHDERKKPIAQNGIQFDNTGEGNLAANNSIGPCKSEAIEGSIHPE
;
A
#
# COMPACT_ATOMS: atom_id res chain seq x y z
N GLU A 1 -3.45 16.04 -12.54
CA GLU A 1 -3.54 14.58 -12.75
C GLU A 1 -4.52 14.01 -11.75
N GLU A 2 -5.35 13.05 -12.15
CA GLU A 2 -6.49 12.56 -11.35
C GLU A 2 -6.19 11.24 -10.61
N GLY A 3 -4.97 10.70 -10.73
CA GLY A 3 -4.61 9.39 -10.18
C GLY A 3 -4.71 8.27 -11.21
N GLN A 4 -5.00 7.04 -10.77
CA GLN A 4 -5.28 5.90 -11.65
C GLN A 4 -6.79 5.79 -11.89
N PRO A 5 -7.29 6.08 -13.11
CA PRO A 5 -8.71 5.95 -13.39
C PRO A 5 -9.14 4.49 -13.29
N ASN A 6 -10.25 4.23 -12.58
CA ASN A 6 -10.90 2.92 -12.47
C ASN A 6 -10.09 1.83 -11.74
N LEU A 7 -8.98 2.17 -11.08
CA LEU A 7 -8.21 1.22 -10.27
C LEU A 7 -8.14 1.70 -8.82
N PRO A 8 -8.29 0.81 -7.82
CA PRO A 8 -8.25 1.22 -6.42
C PRO A 8 -6.83 1.53 -5.94
N ALA A 9 -5.79 0.97 -6.57
CA ALA A 9 -4.37 1.16 -6.21
C ALA A 9 -3.45 0.84 -7.40
N LEU A 10 -2.13 1.09 -7.26
CA LEU A 10 -1.12 0.63 -8.24
C LEU A 10 -0.93 -0.89 -8.20
N LEU A 11 -1.12 -1.50 -7.02
CA LEU A 11 -1.21 -2.94 -6.84
C LEU A 11 -2.39 -3.26 -5.92
N GLN A 12 -3.24 -4.18 -6.36
CA GLN A 12 -4.35 -4.70 -5.58
C GLN A 12 -4.11 -6.18 -5.28
N LEU A 13 -4.22 -6.56 -4.00
CA LEU A 13 -4.18 -7.93 -3.52
C LEU A 13 -5.54 -8.28 -2.93
N ASP A 14 -6.29 -9.13 -3.64
CA ASP A 14 -7.62 -9.57 -3.20
C ASP A 14 -7.58 -11.05 -2.83
N ASN A 15 -8.04 -11.37 -1.62
CA ASN A 15 -8.15 -12.75 -1.10
C ASN A 15 -6.84 -13.56 -1.25
N CYS A 16 -5.70 -12.89 -1.04
CA CYS A 16 -4.38 -13.47 -1.18
C CYS A 16 -3.90 -14.11 0.13
N LYS A 17 -3.02 -15.12 0.04
CA LYS A 17 -2.42 -15.78 1.21
C LYS A 17 -0.93 -16.02 0.97
N ARG A 18 -0.10 -15.68 1.96
CA ARG A 18 1.36 -15.96 1.97
C ARG A 18 2.10 -15.38 0.77
N ILE A 19 1.85 -14.10 0.47
CA ILE A 19 2.53 -13.37 -0.60
C ILE A 19 3.52 -12.37 0.00
N ASN A 20 4.68 -12.28 -0.64
CA ASN A 20 5.69 -11.27 -0.34
C ASN A 20 5.79 -10.28 -1.50
N ILE A 21 5.68 -8.98 -1.21
CA ILE A 21 5.93 -7.90 -2.16
C ILE A 21 7.16 -7.14 -1.68
N THR A 22 8.27 -7.27 -2.40
CA THR A 22 9.56 -6.76 -1.97
C THR A 22 10.34 -6.05 -3.06
N GLY A 23 11.06 -4.98 -2.71
CA GLY A 23 12.02 -4.34 -3.62
C GLY A 23 11.39 -3.64 -4.82
N SER A 24 10.10 -3.32 -4.75
CA SER A 24 9.34 -2.74 -5.86
C SER A 24 9.12 -1.24 -5.67
N GLN A 25 8.77 -0.54 -6.77
CA GLN A 25 8.46 0.89 -6.76
C GLN A 25 7.02 1.13 -7.23
N PHE A 26 6.27 1.94 -6.48
CA PHE A 26 4.89 2.31 -6.75
C PHE A 26 4.76 3.84 -6.72
N ILE A 27 4.79 4.48 -7.90
CA ILE A 27 4.92 5.93 -8.04
C ILE A 27 3.65 6.57 -8.60
N ASN A 28 3.25 7.72 -8.03
CA ASN A 28 2.13 8.57 -8.46
C ASN A 28 0.73 7.93 -8.37
N GLY A 29 0.55 6.98 -7.44
CA GLY A 29 -0.78 6.41 -7.14
C GLY A 29 -1.66 7.32 -6.28
N LEU A 30 -2.99 7.13 -6.33
CA LEU A 30 -3.86 7.58 -5.24
C LEU A 30 -3.68 6.69 -4.02
N VAL A 31 -3.68 5.38 -4.22
CA VAL A 31 -3.19 4.39 -3.26
C VAL A 31 -2.04 3.63 -3.93
N GLY A 32 -0.96 3.39 -3.18
CA GLY A 32 0.15 2.58 -3.66
C GLY A 32 -0.24 1.11 -3.75
N ILE A 33 -0.48 0.48 -2.60
CA ILE A 33 -0.86 -0.94 -2.49
C ILE A 33 -2.14 -1.05 -1.67
N ALA A 34 -3.16 -1.69 -2.22
CA ALA A 34 -4.38 -2.04 -1.49
C ALA A 34 -4.44 -3.56 -1.29
N ALA A 35 -4.73 -4.00 -0.08
CA ALA A 35 -4.83 -5.41 0.29
C ALA A 35 -6.16 -5.68 1.00
N SER A 36 -7.03 -6.44 0.32
CA SER A 36 -8.33 -6.86 0.83
C SER A 36 -8.35 -8.37 1.10
N SER A 37 -8.85 -8.76 2.27
CA SER A 37 -8.93 -10.17 2.69
C SER A 37 -7.62 -10.95 2.52
N THR A 38 -6.49 -10.27 2.70
CA THR A 38 -5.16 -10.84 2.50
C THR A 38 -4.59 -11.33 3.84
N HIS A 39 -3.95 -12.50 3.86
CA HIS A 39 -3.48 -13.13 5.10
C HIS A 39 -2.00 -13.52 5.01
N HIS A 40 -1.27 -13.29 6.10
CA HIS A 40 0.15 -13.64 6.22
C HIS A 40 1.00 -13.08 5.08
N SER A 41 0.76 -11.83 4.68
CA SER A 41 1.55 -11.15 3.66
C SER A 41 2.67 -10.30 4.25
N LEU A 42 3.77 -10.19 3.52
CA LEU A 42 4.87 -9.28 3.83
C LEU A 42 5.02 -8.25 2.71
N ILE A 43 4.74 -6.99 3.01
CA ILE A 43 5.02 -5.85 2.12
C ILE A 43 6.25 -5.15 2.68
N SER A 44 7.43 -5.37 2.08
CA SER A 44 8.67 -4.84 2.66
C SER A 44 9.67 -4.30 1.67
N SER A 45 10.48 -3.33 2.09
CA SER A 45 11.56 -2.76 1.26
C SER A 45 11.07 -2.21 -0.09
N ASN A 46 9.87 -1.65 -0.13
CA ASN A 46 9.32 -1.00 -1.33
C ASN A 46 9.43 0.53 -1.22
N THR A 47 9.43 1.20 -2.38
CA THR A 47 9.32 2.67 -2.47
C THR A 47 7.92 3.02 -2.96
N ILE A 48 7.16 3.77 -2.15
CA ILE A 48 5.78 4.18 -2.47
C ILE A 48 5.69 5.70 -2.34
N HIS A 49 5.77 6.42 -3.46
CA HIS A 49 5.91 7.88 -3.46
C HIS A 49 4.98 8.57 -4.45
N ASP A 50 4.66 9.82 -4.13
CA ASP A 50 3.99 10.74 -5.02
C ASP A 50 4.96 11.85 -5.41
N GLU A 51 5.44 11.80 -6.64
CA GLU A 51 6.41 12.74 -7.19
C GLU A 51 5.75 13.87 -8.00
N ARG A 52 4.41 13.93 -8.01
CA ARG A 52 3.69 15.02 -8.66
C ARG A 52 3.98 16.33 -7.95
N LYS A 53 4.09 17.42 -8.72
CA LYS A 53 4.31 18.79 -8.18
C LYS A 53 3.31 19.18 -7.08
N LYS A 54 2.07 18.70 -7.20
CA LYS A 54 1.05 18.79 -6.15
C LYS A 54 0.59 17.36 -5.82
N PRO A 55 1.12 16.76 -4.74
CA PRO A 55 0.76 15.40 -4.36
C PRO A 55 -0.74 15.24 -4.11
N ILE A 56 -1.28 14.12 -4.56
CA ILE A 56 -2.68 13.74 -4.37
C ILE A 56 -2.85 12.34 -3.75
N ALA A 57 -1.76 11.62 -3.50
CA ALA A 57 -1.78 10.33 -2.82
C ALA A 57 -2.54 10.39 -1.48
N GLN A 58 -3.39 9.40 -1.26
CA GLN A 58 -4.19 9.22 -0.05
C GLN A 58 -3.46 8.34 0.94
N ASN A 59 -2.98 7.17 0.52
CA ASN A 59 -2.28 6.20 1.36
C ASN A 59 -1.15 5.53 0.57
N GLY A 60 -0.09 5.09 1.26
CA GLY A 60 0.92 4.23 0.67
C GLY A 60 0.46 2.78 0.60
N ILE A 61 0.07 2.23 1.75
CA ILE A 61 -0.43 0.86 1.91
C ILE A 61 -1.77 0.91 2.63
N GLN A 62 -2.77 0.18 2.14
CA GLN A 62 -4.09 0.11 2.75
C GLN A 62 -4.51 -1.35 2.95
N PHE A 63 -4.77 -1.74 4.19
CA PHE A 63 -5.43 -2.99 4.54
C PHE A 63 -6.90 -2.74 4.90
N ASP A 64 -7.79 -3.67 4.56
CA ASP A 64 -9.23 -3.55 4.87
C ASP A 64 -9.66 -4.14 6.23
N ASN A 65 -8.71 -4.57 7.05
CA ASN A 65 -8.92 -5.22 8.36
C ASN A 65 -9.67 -6.55 8.33
N THR A 66 -9.84 -7.18 7.17
CA THR A 66 -10.54 -8.48 7.07
C THR A 66 -9.60 -9.68 7.06
N GLY A 67 -8.30 -9.45 6.92
CA GLY A 67 -7.27 -10.50 7.00
C GLY A 67 -6.37 -10.35 8.22
N GLU A 68 -5.48 -11.33 8.43
CA GLU A 68 -4.64 -11.41 9.64
C GLU A 68 -3.17 -11.68 9.33
N GLY A 69 -2.29 -11.35 10.29
CA GLY A 69 -0.86 -11.66 10.22
C GLY A 69 -0.11 -10.95 9.08
N ASN A 70 -0.64 -9.84 8.57
CA ASN A 70 0.05 -9.03 7.56
C ASN A 70 1.08 -8.10 8.22
N LEU A 71 2.21 -7.93 7.54
CA LEU A 71 3.32 -7.10 7.97
C LEU A 71 3.69 -6.12 6.87
N ALA A 72 3.89 -4.86 7.27
CA ALA A 72 4.43 -3.81 6.42
C ALA A 72 5.70 -3.26 7.08
N ALA A 73 6.87 -3.60 6.54
CA ALA A 73 8.15 -3.32 7.18
C ALA A 73 9.15 -2.67 6.23
N ASN A 74 9.92 -1.69 6.70
CA ASN A 74 11.03 -1.08 5.95
C ASN A 74 10.63 -0.51 4.56
N ASN A 75 9.40 -0.03 4.40
CA ASN A 75 8.99 0.65 3.16
C ASN A 75 9.36 2.14 3.24
N SER A 76 9.88 2.69 2.14
CA SER A 76 10.01 4.14 1.98
C SER A 76 8.69 4.68 1.44
N ILE A 77 7.89 5.32 2.30
CA ILE A 77 6.59 5.87 1.92
C ILE A 77 6.67 7.40 1.98
N GLY A 78 6.36 8.05 0.86
CA GLY A 78 6.33 9.51 0.74
C GLY A 78 5.09 10.13 1.42
N PRO A 79 4.99 11.48 1.41
CA PRO A 79 3.86 12.18 2.01
C PRO A 79 2.51 11.74 1.43
N CYS A 80 1.58 11.45 2.32
CA CYS A 80 0.20 11.06 2.01
C CYS A 80 -0.79 12.03 2.67
N LYS A 81 -2.00 12.15 2.13
CA LYS A 81 -3.08 12.96 2.76
C LYS A 81 -3.66 12.30 4.01
N SER A 82 -3.68 10.98 4.03
CA SER A 82 -4.07 10.15 5.16
C SER A 82 -2.84 9.45 5.75
N GLU A 83 -3.04 8.51 6.67
CA GLU A 83 -1.97 7.67 7.20
C GLU A 83 -1.25 6.92 6.08
N ALA A 84 0.09 6.90 6.17
CA ALA A 84 0.95 6.24 5.19
C ALA A 84 0.62 4.74 5.06
N ILE A 85 0.27 4.11 6.18
CA ILE A 85 -0.22 2.74 6.28
C ILE A 85 -1.53 2.77 7.06
N GLU A 86 -2.61 2.29 6.44
CA GLU A 86 -3.93 2.19 7.08
C GLU A 86 -4.33 0.73 7.31
N GLY A 87 -5.00 0.47 8.43
CA GLY A 87 -5.53 -0.83 8.82
C GLY A 87 -4.68 -1.58 9.85
N SER A 88 -5.17 -2.75 10.27
CA SER A 88 -4.62 -3.65 11.28
C SER A 88 -3.35 -4.31 10.74
N ILE A 89 -2.27 -3.57 10.84
CA ILE A 89 -0.92 -4.11 10.87
C ILE A 89 -0.66 -4.69 12.26
N HIS A 90 -0.06 -5.87 12.34
CA HIS A 90 0.54 -6.30 13.60
C HIS A 90 1.80 -5.46 13.81
N PRO A 91 1.88 -4.63 14.87
CA PRO A 91 3.15 -4.04 15.24
C PRO A 91 4.10 -5.17 15.66
N GLU A 92 5.31 -5.16 15.11
CA GLU A 92 6.41 -6.01 15.61
C GLU A 92 6.80 -5.60 17.04
#